data_AF-A8ML19-F1
#
_entry.id   AF-A8ML19-F1
#
_cell.length_a   1.000
_cell.length_b   1.000
_cell.length_c   1.000
_cell.angle_alpha   90.00
_cell.angle_beta   90.00
_cell.angle_gamma   90.00
#
_symmetry.space_group_name_H-M   'P 1'
#
loop_
_entity.id
_entity.type
_entity.pdbx_description
1 polymer ?
#
loop_
_entity_poly.entity_id
_entity_poly.type
_entity_poly.pdbx_seq_one_letter_code
_entity_poly.pdbx_strand_id
1 'polypeptide(L)'
;MDKQQKAALIIMPIVAIGILAGGMFMSNKGATASAATYTDGVYEGVGEGFAGPIKVKVEVAGGKIASIDLLEHSETPGIGDVGAQNVIDSIIAEQKADVDVSSGATFSSNGVMEAVKNALSAAGGTQSFTDGEFEGTGEGFGGPIKVKVVVSGGKITGIELLENSETPGLGDVGAQNVIDSIIAEQKTDVDVSSGATFSSNGVMEAVKNALAGGTAGAKEEPAEEAVEEVEFIDGVYEGAAEGFHGDIKVKVEVKDGKLVSIEVLEHGETEGLGDVALTELSNAMIEKQTVAVDGKTGATYSSKGIQAAVINALKSEAMATAEATDKKAEEVKVEDKKEEAKEEPKKEEPKKEEAKPAEPAKADGFKDGTYVGKAEGFYGNIEMKVTIAGGKISDVTINKMDETEGIGDVAVKKIAENAKAKNTGNLDTISGATVSSTGAITAIKNALSQAK
;
A
#
# COMPACT_ATOMS: atom_id res chain seq x y z
N MET A 1 -60.13 -17.65 51.58
CA MET A 1 -59.13 -16.65 51.14
C MET A 1 -57.92 -16.84 52.04
N ASP A 2 -56.73 -17.24 51.58
CA ASP A 2 -56.38 -17.56 50.18
C ASP A 2 -55.32 -18.68 50.08
N LYS A 3 -55.06 -19.08 48.83
CA LYS A 3 -54.13 -20.07 48.28
C LYS A 3 -52.64 -19.78 48.59
N GLN A 4 -51.67 -20.67 48.37
CA GLN A 4 -51.64 -22.14 48.22
C GLN A 4 -50.21 -22.65 48.53
N GLN A 5 -50.13 -23.86 49.09
CA GLN A 5 -49.17 -24.95 48.84
C GLN A 5 -47.67 -24.61 48.63
N LYS A 6 -46.78 -25.05 49.54
CA LYS A 6 -46.22 -26.44 49.66
C LYS A 6 -45.41 -26.85 48.42
N ALA A 7 -44.07 -26.84 48.46
CA ALA A 7 -43.15 -27.76 49.16
C ALA A 7 -42.72 -28.97 48.32
N ALA A 8 -41.42 -29.15 48.17
CA ALA A 8 -40.76 -30.38 47.69
C ALA A 8 -39.41 -30.54 48.40
N LEU A 9 -39.00 -31.79 48.65
CA LEU A 9 -37.92 -32.16 49.57
C LEU A 9 -36.85 -33.01 48.86
N ILE A 10 -35.59 -32.63 49.07
CA ILE A 10 -34.33 -33.41 49.02
C ILE A 10 -34.44 -34.92 48.68
N ILE A 11 -33.73 -35.38 47.63
CA ILE A 11 -33.05 -36.69 47.57
C ILE A 11 -31.70 -36.56 46.81
N MET A 12 -30.66 -37.23 47.33
CA MET A 12 -29.31 -37.53 46.80
C MET A 12 -29.02 -39.03 47.15
N PRO A 13 -27.88 -39.70 46.83
CA PRO A 13 -26.86 -39.62 45.75
C PRO A 13 -26.56 -41.05 45.14
N ILE A 14 -25.27 -41.44 44.91
CA ILE A 14 -24.67 -42.83 44.69
C ILE A 14 -24.69 -43.42 43.24
N VAL A 15 -23.78 -44.33 42.77
CA VAL A 15 -22.28 -44.48 42.78
C VAL A 15 -21.79 -45.71 41.91
N ALA A 16 -20.48 -45.87 41.64
CA ALA A 16 -19.73 -47.05 41.06
C ALA A 16 -19.68 -47.21 39.51
N ILE A 17 -18.61 -47.60 38.77
CA ILE A 17 -17.35 -48.42 38.92
C ILE A 17 -17.43 -49.85 38.29
N GLY A 18 -16.52 -50.12 37.33
CA GLY A 18 -16.10 -51.46 36.82
C GLY A 18 -16.30 -51.69 35.31
N ILE A 19 -15.53 -52.47 34.52
CA ILE A 19 -14.22 -53.15 34.62
C ILE A 19 -13.97 -53.84 33.23
N LEU A 20 -12.72 -53.84 32.73
CA LEU A 20 -12.04 -54.69 31.70
C LEU A 20 -12.68 -55.16 30.34
N ALA A 21 -11.77 -55.21 29.34
CA ALA A 21 -11.54 -56.24 28.29
C ALA A 21 -11.96 -56.01 26.82
N GLY A 22 -10.97 -55.60 26.00
CA GLY A 22 -10.57 -56.26 24.72
C GLY A 22 -11.56 -56.37 23.54
N GLY A 23 -11.38 -55.52 22.52
CA GLY A 23 -11.99 -55.67 21.19
C GLY A 23 -11.23 -54.86 20.12
N MET A 24 -11.09 -55.42 18.92
CA MET A 24 -10.25 -54.90 17.81
C MET A 24 -11.13 -54.27 16.70
N PHE A 25 -10.54 -53.42 15.83
CA PHE A 25 -11.15 -52.68 14.70
C PHE A 25 -12.08 -51.51 15.12
N MET A 26 -12.02 -50.30 14.53
CA MET A 26 -11.64 -49.89 13.17
C MET A 26 -10.91 -48.54 13.15
N SER A 27 -10.15 -48.28 12.08
CA SER A 27 -9.64 -46.94 11.77
C SER A 27 -10.79 -45.99 11.43
N ASN A 28 -10.94 -44.91 12.20
CA ASN A 28 -11.60 -43.70 11.70
C ASN A 28 -10.61 -42.54 11.76
N LYS A 29 -10.23 -42.04 10.58
CA LYS A 29 -9.38 -40.85 10.43
C LYS A 29 -10.26 -39.60 10.61
N GLY A 30 -10.78 -39.42 11.82
CA GLY A 30 -11.54 -38.24 12.18
C GLY A 30 -10.61 -37.03 12.16
N ALA A 31 -10.95 -36.02 11.37
CA ALA A 31 -10.31 -34.72 11.46
C ALA A 31 -10.56 -34.16 12.86
N THR A 32 -9.51 -34.10 13.68
CA THR A 32 -9.57 -33.43 14.98
C THR A 32 -9.71 -31.94 14.72
N ALA A 33 -10.92 -31.43 14.85
CA ALA A 33 -11.16 -29.99 14.89
C ALA A 33 -10.22 -29.38 15.95
N SER A 34 -9.38 -28.45 15.52
CA SER A 34 -8.49 -27.72 16.42
C SER A 34 -9.35 -26.81 17.30
N ALA A 35 -9.71 -27.28 18.49
CA ALA A 35 -10.44 -26.48 19.45
C ALA A 35 -9.61 -25.24 19.79
N ALA A 36 -10.09 -24.06 19.39
CA ALA A 36 -9.55 -22.80 19.87
C ALA A 36 -9.68 -22.79 21.40
N THR A 37 -8.54 -22.77 22.10
CA THR A 37 -8.50 -22.75 23.56
C THR A 37 -8.75 -21.32 24.05
N TYR A 38 -10.02 -20.93 24.10
CA TYR A 38 -10.46 -19.70 24.73
C TYR A 38 -10.08 -19.69 26.22
N THR A 39 -9.79 -18.53 26.79
CA THR A 39 -9.66 -18.38 28.25
C THR A 39 -11.04 -18.42 28.90
N ASP A 40 -11.15 -19.18 29.98
CA ASP A 40 -12.38 -19.25 30.78
C ASP A 40 -12.70 -17.87 31.38
N GLY A 41 -13.97 -17.47 31.30
CA GLY A 41 -14.41 -16.15 31.70
C GLY A 41 -15.77 -15.76 31.15
N VAL A 42 -16.14 -14.50 31.35
CA VAL A 42 -17.37 -13.90 30.83
C VAL A 42 -16.98 -12.66 30.03
N TYR A 43 -17.42 -12.60 28.78
CA TYR A 43 -17.01 -11.61 27.80
C TYR A 43 -18.22 -10.98 27.15
N GLU A 44 -18.19 -9.66 26.97
CA GLU A 44 -19.24 -8.95 26.22
C GLU A 44 -18.72 -8.57 24.85
N GLY A 45 -19.60 -8.61 23.85
CA GLY A 45 -19.31 -8.19 22.49
C GLY A 45 -20.50 -7.52 21.85
N VAL A 46 -20.23 -6.68 20.86
CA VAL A 46 -21.22 -5.91 20.10
C VAL A 46 -20.96 -6.15 18.61
N GLY A 47 -22.02 -6.26 17.83
CA GLY A 47 -21.99 -6.35 16.36
C GLY A 47 -23.18 -5.60 15.75
N GLU A 48 -23.16 -5.34 14.45
CA GLU A 48 -24.18 -4.53 13.78
C GLU A 48 -25.30 -5.40 13.19
N GLY A 49 -26.51 -5.26 13.75
CA GLY A 49 -27.73 -5.94 13.29
C GLY A 49 -28.51 -5.15 12.24
N PHE A 50 -29.68 -5.64 11.85
CA PHE A 50 -30.55 -4.97 10.87
C PHE A 50 -31.13 -3.65 11.39
N ALA A 51 -31.47 -3.59 12.67
CA ALA A 51 -32.18 -2.48 13.28
C ALA A 51 -31.35 -1.72 14.34
N GLY A 52 -30.05 -2.01 14.42
CA GLY A 52 -29.10 -1.38 15.34
C GLY A 52 -28.09 -2.37 15.93
N PRO A 53 -27.28 -1.93 16.90
CA PRO A 53 -26.30 -2.80 17.53
C PRO A 53 -26.97 -3.94 18.30
N ILE A 54 -26.36 -5.12 18.20
CA ILE A 54 -26.69 -6.31 18.97
C ILE A 54 -25.56 -6.52 19.98
N LYS A 55 -25.91 -6.59 21.27
CA LYS A 55 -24.97 -6.86 22.37
C LYS A 55 -25.20 -8.25 22.93
N VAL A 56 -24.15 -9.04 22.99
CA VAL A 56 -24.16 -10.38 23.59
C VAL A 56 -23.17 -10.48 24.75
N LYS A 57 -23.41 -11.46 25.63
CA LYS A 57 -22.51 -11.87 26.71
C LYS A 57 -22.23 -13.36 26.57
N VAL A 58 -20.97 -13.70 26.30
CA VAL A 58 -20.49 -15.07 26.09
C VAL A 58 -19.79 -15.55 27.36
N GLU A 59 -20.19 -16.70 27.87
CA GLU A 59 -19.48 -17.42 28.93
C GLU A 59 -18.60 -18.50 28.32
N VAL A 60 -17.33 -18.53 28.70
CA VAL A 60 -16.37 -19.57 28.35
C VAL A 60 -16.05 -20.38 29.60
N ALA A 61 -16.19 -21.71 29.52
CA ALA A 61 -15.82 -22.63 30.59
C ALA A 61 -15.18 -23.91 30.03
N GLY A 62 -14.03 -24.31 30.57
CA GLY A 62 -13.24 -25.43 30.06
C GLY A 62 -12.74 -25.22 28.62
N GLY A 63 -12.48 -23.97 28.22
CA GLY A 63 -12.09 -23.57 26.86
C GLY A 63 -13.21 -23.73 25.82
N LYS A 64 -14.48 -23.75 26.25
CA LYS A 64 -15.66 -23.94 25.40
C LYS A 64 -16.69 -22.85 25.62
N ILE A 65 -17.47 -22.55 24.58
CA ILE A 65 -18.63 -21.65 24.65
C ILE A 65 -19.70 -22.34 25.49
N ALA A 66 -19.89 -21.88 26.74
CA ALA A 66 -20.79 -22.49 27.71
C ALA A 66 -22.21 -21.90 27.63
N SER A 67 -22.30 -20.58 27.43
CA SER A 67 -23.57 -19.86 27.25
C SER A 67 -23.35 -18.59 26.42
N ILE A 68 -24.43 -18.09 25.80
CA ILE A 68 -24.48 -16.79 25.14
C ILE A 68 -25.82 -16.14 25.49
N ASP A 69 -25.77 -15.06 26.27
CA ASP A 69 -26.93 -14.25 26.60
C ASP A 69 -27.06 -13.09 25.60
N LEU A 70 -28.24 -12.91 25.01
CA LEU A 70 -28.59 -11.71 24.24
C LEU A 70 -28.98 -10.59 25.22
N LEU A 71 -28.12 -9.57 25.36
CA LEU A 71 -28.30 -8.50 26.36
C LEU A 71 -29.16 -7.35 25.84
N GLU A 72 -28.85 -6.84 24.65
CA GLU A 72 -29.52 -5.70 24.03
C GLU A 72 -29.61 -5.93 22.53
N HIS A 73 -30.78 -5.66 21.94
CA HIS A 73 -30.99 -5.64 20.49
C HIS A 73 -32.20 -4.76 20.15
N SER A 74 -32.22 -4.22 18.94
CA SER A 74 -33.35 -3.44 18.38
C SER A 74 -34.10 -4.19 17.26
N GLU A 75 -33.77 -5.47 17.05
CA GLU A 75 -34.21 -6.29 15.93
C GLU A 75 -35.73 -6.42 15.76
N THR A 76 -36.16 -6.65 14.51
CA THR A 76 -37.58 -6.74 14.14
C THR A 76 -38.24 -7.95 14.86
N PRO A 77 -39.28 -7.73 15.69
CA PRO A 77 -39.90 -8.80 16.47
C PRO A 77 -40.51 -9.92 15.61
N GLY A 78 -40.28 -11.17 16.02
CA GLY A 78 -40.70 -12.38 15.31
C GLY A 78 -39.87 -12.75 14.07
N ILE A 79 -38.80 -12.01 13.75
CA ILE A 79 -37.93 -12.27 12.59
C ILE A 79 -36.45 -12.16 12.99
N GLY A 80 -36.00 -10.96 13.35
CA GLY A 80 -34.59 -10.70 13.63
C GLY A 80 -34.16 -11.18 15.02
N ASP A 81 -35.06 -11.10 16.00
CA ASP A 81 -34.93 -11.69 17.34
C ASP A 81 -34.89 -13.23 17.30
N VAL A 82 -35.80 -13.86 16.56
CA VAL A 82 -35.84 -15.31 16.35
C VAL A 82 -34.62 -15.78 15.56
N GLY A 83 -34.23 -15.04 14.52
CA GLY A 83 -33.01 -15.32 13.75
C GLY A 83 -31.74 -15.21 14.58
N ALA A 84 -31.63 -14.16 15.41
CA ALA A 84 -30.54 -13.99 16.36
C ALA A 84 -30.44 -15.18 17.34
N GLN A 85 -31.57 -15.61 17.92
CA GLN A 85 -31.58 -16.76 18.85
C GLN A 85 -31.22 -18.08 18.15
N ASN A 86 -31.72 -18.34 16.94
CA ASN A 86 -31.36 -19.53 16.17
C ASN A 86 -29.84 -19.62 15.92
N VAL A 87 -29.21 -18.47 15.63
CA VAL A 87 -27.76 -18.39 15.42
C VAL A 87 -26.99 -18.60 16.71
N ILE A 88 -27.44 -18.04 17.84
CA ILE A 88 -26.89 -18.33 19.18
C ILE A 88 -26.92 -19.84 19.47
N ASP A 89 -28.06 -20.49 19.23
CA ASP A 89 -28.23 -21.91 19.49
C ASP A 89 -27.28 -22.76 18.62
N SER A 90 -27.12 -22.41 17.33
CA SER A 90 -26.15 -23.04 16.42
C SER A 90 -24.70 -22.84 16.86
N ILE A 91 -24.30 -21.62 17.27
CA ILE A 91 -22.95 -21.33 17.75
C ILE A 91 -22.61 -22.19 18.97
N ILE A 92 -23.53 -22.32 19.93
CA ILE A 92 -23.33 -23.15 21.13
C ILE A 92 -23.28 -24.63 20.76
N ALA A 93 -24.15 -25.10 19.85
CA ALA A 93 -24.19 -26.49 19.42
C ALA A 93 -22.94 -26.92 18.63
N GLU A 94 -22.45 -26.08 17.71
CA GLU A 94 -21.28 -26.36 16.87
C GLU A 94 -19.94 -25.97 17.51
N GLN A 95 -19.94 -25.13 18.54
CA GLN A 95 -18.76 -24.52 19.15
C GLN A 95 -17.92 -23.71 18.14
N LYS A 96 -18.61 -23.02 17.20
CA LYS A 96 -18.02 -22.15 16.19
C LYS A 96 -18.71 -20.79 16.21
N ALA A 97 -17.94 -19.72 16.06
CA ALA A 97 -18.48 -18.36 15.94
C ALA A 97 -18.98 -18.02 14.53
N ASP A 98 -18.75 -18.91 13.56
CA ASP A 98 -19.19 -18.82 12.16
C ASP A 98 -20.11 -20.02 11.88
N VAL A 99 -21.38 -19.74 11.60
CA VAL A 99 -22.46 -20.72 11.40
C VAL A 99 -23.42 -20.22 10.31
N ASP A 100 -24.31 -21.08 9.82
CA ASP A 100 -25.28 -20.69 8.79
C ASP A 100 -26.26 -19.61 9.28
N VAL A 101 -26.52 -18.61 8.44
CA VAL A 101 -27.47 -17.53 8.71
C VAL A 101 -28.91 -18.04 8.77
N SER A 102 -29.71 -17.51 9.70
CA SER A 102 -31.13 -17.86 9.77
C SER A 102 -31.89 -17.25 8.58
N SER A 103 -32.63 -18.08 7.85
CA SER A 103 -33.35 -17.68 6.63
C SER A 103 -34.34 -16.53 6.91
N GLY A 104 -34.19 -15.43 6.17
CA GLY A 104 -35.00 -14.21 6.34
C GLY A 104 -34.49 -13.24 7.41
N ALA A 105 -33.39 -13.57 8.12
CA ALA A 105 -32.80 -12.76 9.18
C ALA A 105 -31.27 -12.60 9.01
N THR A 106 -30.79 -12.46 7.77
CA THR A 106 -29.36 -12.45 7.42
C THR A 106 -28.56 -11.38 8.17
N PHE A 107 -29.04 -10.13 8.19
CA PHE A 107 -28.36 -9.03 8.89
C PHE A 107 -28.31 -9.26 10.41
N SER A 108 -29.42 -9.68 11.02
CA SER A 108 -29.51 -10.05 12.44
C SER A 108 -28.56 -11.21 12.80
N SER A 109 -28.46 -12.19 11.90
CA SER A 109 -27.57 -13.34 12.03
C SER A 109 -26.11 -12.92 12.02
N ASN A 110 -25.72 -12.07 11.07
CA ASN A 110 -24.37 -11.55 10.94
C ASN A 110 -23.98 -10.69 12.15
N GLY A 111 -24.86 -9.80 12.62
CA GLY A 111 -24.62 -8.99 13.82
C GLY A 111 -24.43 -9.82 15.10
N VAL A 112 -25.14 -10.95 15.25
CA VAL A 112 -24.89 -11.90 16.34
C VAL A 112 -23.53 -12.58 16.19
N MET A 113 -23.20 -13.10 15.00
CA MET A 113 -21.91 -13.76 14.77
C MET A 113 -20.75 -12.79 15.02
N GLU A 114 -20.86 -11.54 14.57
CA GLU A 114 -19.88 -10.47 14.86
C GLU A 114 -19.78 -10.19 16.37
N ALA A 115 -20.91 -10.00 17.06
CA ALA A 115 -20.92 -9.75 18.50
C ALA A 115 -20.26 -10.90 19.29
N VAL A 116 -20.50 -12.15 18.88
CA VAL A 116 -19.86 -13.34 19.46
C VAL A 116 -18.37 -13.41 19.11
N LYS A 117 -17.97 -13.16 17.86
CA LYS A 117 -16.54 -13.10 17.45
C LYS A 117 -15.77 -12.05 18.26
N ASN A 118 -16.38 -10.88 18.49
CA ASN A 118 -15.80 -9.81 19.31
C ASN A 118 -15.67 -10.22 20.80
N ALA A 119 -16.70 -10.87 21.37
CA ALA A 119 -16.62 -11.40 22.74
C ALA A 119 -15.55 -12.50 22.89
N LEU A 120 -15.47 -13.43 21.93
CA LEU A 120 -14.47 -14.50 21.92
C LEU A 120 -13.05 -13.99 21.66
N SER A 121 -12.90 -12.85 20.98
CA SER A 121 -11.61 -12.16 20.85
C SER A 121 -11.11 -11.59 22.18
N ALA A 122 -12.00 -11.08 23.03
CA ALA A 122 -11.65 -10.76 24.41
C ALA A 122 -11.29 -12.02 25.24
N ALA A 123 -11.82 -13.19 24.87
CA ALA A 123 -11.48 -14.50 25.44
C ALA A 123 -10.18 -15.13 24.89
N GLY A 124 -9.29 -14.32 24.30
CA GLY A 124 -8.04 -14.81 23.71
C GLY A 124 -8.22 -15.62 22.42
N GLY A 125 -9.44 -15.70 21.88
CA GLY A 125 -9.70 -16.20 20.54
C GLY A 125 -9.17 -15.23 19.50
N THR A 126 -7.94 -15.43 19.01
CA THR A 126 -7.41 -14.70 17.86
C THR A 126 -8.47 -14.54 16.78
N GLN A 127 -8.64 -13.32 16.24
CA GLN A 127 -9.62 -12.99 15.19
C GLN A 127 -9.78 -14.15 14.22
N SER A 128 -10.91 -14.86 14.31
CA SER A 128 -11.11 -16.09 13.54
C SER A 128 -11.46 -15.70 12.11
N PHE A 129 -10.43 -15.56 11.28
CA PHE A 129 -10.57 -15.38 9.84
C PHE A 129 -11.40 -16.55 9.28
N THR A 130 -12.26 -16.29 8.30
CA THR A 130 -13.03 -17.36 7.64
C THR A 130 -12.07 -18.29 6.91
N ASP A 131 -12.19 -19.61 7.10
CA ASP A 131 -11.35 -20.61 6.43
C ASP A 131 -11.54 -20.55 4.91
N GLY A 132 -10.44 -20.62 4.17
CA GLY A 132 -10.45 -20.51 2.71
C GLY A 132 -9.13 -20.05 2.11
N GLU A 133 -9.13 -19.88 0.80
CA GLU A 133 -8.06 -19.21 0.05
C GLU A 133 -8.63 -17.93 -0.55
N PHE A 134 -7.98 -16.79 -0.31
CA PHE A 134 -8.48 -15.48 -0.72
C PHE A 134 -7.38 -14.70 -1.43
N GLU A 135 -7.70 -14.09 -2.57
CA GLU A 135 -6.78 -13.19 -3.27
C GLU A 135 -7.11 -11.73 -2.94
N GLY A 136 -6.07 -10.90 -2.87
CA GLY A 136 -6.20 -9.46 -2.69
C GLY A 136 -5.02 -8.71 -3.27
N THR A 137 -5.24 -7.46 -3.64
CA THR A 137 -4.23 -6.58 -4.23
C THR A 137 -4.14 -5.29 -3.39
N GLY A 138 -2.94 -4.74 -3.25
CA GLY A 138 -2.67 -3.43 -2.66
C GLY A 138 -1.55 -2.72 -3.43
N GLU A 139 -1.41 -1.40 -3.25
CA GLU A 139 -0.38 -0.61 -3.98
C GLU A 139 0.93 -0.51 -3.18
N GLY A 140 2.01 -1.03 -3.76
CA GLY A 140 3.37 -0.90 -3.25
C GLY A 140 4.11 0.33 -3.78
N PHE A 141 5.41 0.40 -3.52
CA PHE A 141 6.31 1.39 -4.11
C PHE A 141 6.60 1.11 -5.58
N GLY A 142 6.76 -0.17 -5.93
CA GLY A 142 7.09 -0.61 -7.28
C GLY A 142 5.89 -0.77 -8.20
N GLY A 143 4.70 -0.96 -7.63
CA GLY A 143 3.46 -1.23 -8.37
C GLY A 143 2.48 -2.06 -7.53
N PRO A 144 1.49 -2.70 -8.16
CA PRO A 144 0.57 -3.57 -7.45
C PRO A 144 1.32 -4.76 -6.81
N ILE A 145 0.87 -5.13 -5.62
CA ILE A 145 1.29 -6.31 -4.89
C ILE A 145 0.06 -7.20 -4.76
N LYS A 146 0.07 -8.38 -5.39
CA LYS A 146 -1.02 -9.35 -5.33
C LYS A 146 -0.63 -10.51 -4.43
N VAL A 147 -1.48 -10.83 -3.46
CA VAL A 147 -1.28 -11.92 -2.50
C VAL A 147 -2.43 -12.91 -2.54
N LYS A 148 -2.11 -14.16 -2.18
CA LYS A 148 -3.07 -15.22 -1.87
C LYS A 148 -2.92 -15.61 -0.41
N VAL A 149 -3.93 -15.29 0.40
CA VAL A 149 -3.98 -15.60 1.83
C VAL A 149 -4.68 -16.94 2.03
N VAL A 150 -4.01 -17.88 2.72
CA VAL A 150 -4.55 -19.20 3.06
C VAL A 150 -4.92 -19.22 4.54
N VAL A 151 -6.20 -19.44 4.82
CA VAL A 151 -6.76 -19.51 6.17
C VAL A 151 -7.22 -20.94 6.47
N SER A 152 -6.79 -21.50 7.60
CA SER A 152 -7.25 -22.80 8.07
C SER A 152 -7.32 -22.88 9.59
N GLY A 153 -8.44 -23.38 10.13
CA GLY A 153 -8.70 -23.42 11.57
C GLY A 153 -8.83 -22.04 12.21
N GLY A 154 -9.33 -21.05 11.48
CA GLY A 154 -9.48 -19.66 11.92
C GLY A 154 -8.17 -18.84 11.87
N LYS A 155 -7.11 -19.37 11.26
CA LYS A 155 -5.75 -18.79 11.29
C LYS A 155 -5.18 -18.62 9.89
N ILE A 156 -4.47 -17.52 9.66
CA ILE A 156 -3.63 -17.32 8.47
C ILE A 156 -2.48 -18.33 8.56
N THR A 157 -2.50 -19.37 7.72
CA THR A 157 -1.47 -20.42 7.68
C THR A 157 -0.43 -20.18 6.60
N GLY A 158 -0.72 -19.32 5.63
CA GLY A 158 0.22 -18.87 4.61
C GLY A 158 -0.26 -17.61 3.89
N ILE A 159 0.69 -16.86 3.35
CA ILE A 159 0.44 -15.78 2.39
C ILE A 159 1.44 -16.01 1.27
N GLU A 160 0.93 -16.28 0.07
CA GLU A 160 1.71 -16.47 -1.14
C GLU A 160 1.70 -15.17 -1.94
N LEU A 161 2.87 -14.75 -2.41
CA LEU A 161 3.05 -13.54 -3.21
C LEU A 161 2.88 -13.91 -4.69
N LEU A 162 1.72 -13.58 -5.28
CA LEU A 162 1.38 -13.93 -6.66
C LEU A 162 2.00 -12.95 -7.66
N GLU A 163 2.01 -11.66 -7.32
CA GLU A 163 2.57 -10.59 -8.14
C GLU A 163 3.32 -9.60 -7.25
N ASN A 164 4.50 -9.19 -7.71
CA ASN A 164 5.36 -8.27 -6.98
C ASN A 164 6.20 -7.43 -7.94
N SER A 165 5.92 -6.13 -8.01
CA SER A 165 6.72 -5.15 -8.76
C SER A 165 7.76 -4.41 -7.90
N GLU A 166 7.97 -4.80 -6.64
CA GLU A 166 8.83 -4.09 -5.70
C GLU A 166 10.31 -4.01 -6.08
N THR A 167 11.00 -3.01 -5.52
CA THR A 167 12.44 -2.82 -5.73
C THR A 167 13.23 -4.00 -5.14
N PRO A 168 14.02 -4.75 -5.96
CA PRO A 168 14.74 -5.92 -5.51
C PRO A 168 15.77 -5.64 -4.41
N GLY A 169 15.83 -6.52 -3.41
CA GLY A 169 16.70 -6.42 -2.23
C GLY A 169 16.26 -5.40 -1.16
N LEU A 170 15.09 -4.76 -1.31
CA LEU A 170 14.57 -3.77 -0.35
C LEU A 170 13.06 -3.88 -0.17
N GLY A 171 12.29 -3.66 -1.23
CA GLY A 171 10.82 -3.66 -1.18
C GLY A 171 10.25 -5.07 -1.12
N ASP A 172 10.86 -6.00 -1.85
CA ASP A 172 10.61 -7.45 -1.78
C ASP A 172 10.94 -8.05 -0.40
N VAL A 173 12.09 -7.70 0.17
CA VAL A 173 12.49 -8.11 1.53
C VAL A 173 11.57 -7.49 2.58
N GLY A 174 11.19 -6.23 2.40
CA GLY A 174 10.23 -5.55 3.27
C GLY A 174 8.84 -6.18 3.22
N ALA A 175 8.36 -6.52 2.03
CA ALA A 175 7.11 -7.23 1.81
C ALA A 175 7.12 -8.61 2.50
N GLN A 176 8.20 -9.39 2.34
CA GLN A 176 8.32 -10.70 3.00
C GLN A 176 8.37 -10.60 4.52
N ASN A 177 9.12 -9.63 5.09
CA ASN A 177 9.16 -9.42 6.54
C ASN A 177 7.77 -9.12 7.12
N VAL A 178 6.94 -8.37 6.37
CA VAL A 178 5.57 -8.04 6.77
C VAL A 178 4.66 -9.27 6.65
N ILE A 179 4.78 -10.07 5.58
CA ILE A 179 4.10 -11.37 5.46
C ILE A 179 4.40 -12.26 6.67
N ASP A 180 5.68 -12.44 7.01
CA ASP A 180 6.12 -13.27 8.13
C ASP A 180 5.55 -12.75 9.46
N SER A 181 5.49 -11.42 9.63
CA SER A 181 4.92 -10.77 10.82
C SER A 181 3.40 -10.95 10.92
N ILE A 182 2.67 -10.82 9.80
CA ILE A 182 1.22 -11.07 9.75
C ILE A 182 0.90 -12.53 10.14
N ILE A 183 1.68 -13.49 9.62
CA ILE A 183 1.51 -14.91 9.94
C ILE A 183 1.88 -15.18 11.42
N ALA A 184 2.94 -14.56 11.94
CA ALA A 184 3.37 -14.75 13.32
C ALA A 184 2.40 -14.14 14.35
N GLU A 185 1.91 -12.93 14.10
CA GLU A 185 1.03 -12.19 15.01
C GLU A 185 -0.47 -12.46 14.80
N GLN A 186 -0.84 -13.01 13.65
CA GLN A 186 -2.23 -13.21 13.22
C GLN A 186 -3.03 -11.89 13.22
N LYS A 187 -2.38 -10.82 12.73
CA LYS A 187 -2.96 -9.49 12.57
C LYS A 187 -2.68 -8.99 11.15
N THR A 188 -3.63 -8.28 10.57
CA THR A 188 -3.45 -7.62 9.27
C THR A 188 -2.78 -6.24 9.37
N ASP A 189 -2.63 -5.73 10.58
CA ASP A 189 -1.97 -4.46 10.91
C ASP A 189 -0.75 -4.80 11.80
N VAL A 190 0.45 -4.66 11.22
CA VAL A 190 1.75 -4.99 11.84
C VAL A 190 2.75 -3.85 11.57
N ASP A 191 3.89 -3.86 12.25
CA ASP A 191 4.91 -2.83 12.05
C ASP A 191 5.52 -2.89 10.63
N VAL A 192 5.70 -1.71 10.02
CA VAL A 192 6.33 -1.58 8.69
C VAL A 192 7.81 -1.93 8.73
N SER A 193 8.31 -2.61 7.69
CA SER A 193 9.73 -2.89 7.55
C SER A 193 10.51 -1.59 7.32
N SER A 194 11.57 -1.38 8.10
CA SER A 194 12.39 -0.16 8.04
C SER A 194 13.00 0.04 6.66
N GLY A 195 12.72 1.18 6.02
CA GLY A 195 13.17 1.51 4.67
C GLY A 195 12.28 0.99 3.53
N ALA A 196 11.23 0.21 3.84
CA ALA A 196 10.29 -0.35 2.86
C ALA A 196 8.83 -0.05 3.23
N THR A 197 8.55 1.17 3.72
CA THR A 197 7.24 1.57 4.27
C THR A 197 6.09 1.44 3.25
N PHE A 198 6.29 1.85 2.00
CA PHE A 198 5.27 1.74 0.95
C PHE A 198 4.99 0.28 0.60
N SER A 199 6.04 -0.53 0.37
CA SER A 199 5.96 -1.98 0.14
C SER A 199 5.24 -2.71 1.29
N SER A 200 5.54 -2.32 2.52
CA SER A 200 4.92 -2.85 3.76
C SER A 200 3.42 -2.55 3.80
N ASN A 201 3.04 -1.31 3.48
CA ASN A 201 1.64 -0.89 3.44
C ASN A 201 0.87 -1.61 2.32
N GLY A 202 1.47 -1.76 1.13
CA GLY A 202 0.86 -2.49 0.00
C GLY A 202 0.58 -3.96 0.34
N VAL A 203 1.48 -4.66 1.04
CA VAL A 203 1.21 -6.01 1.55
C VAL A 203 0.08 -6.03 2.58
N MET A 204 0.09 -5.12 3.57
CA MET A 204 -0.97 -5.06 4.57
C MET A 204 -2.34 -4.75 3.93
N GLU A 205 -2.39 -3.87 2.94
CA GLU A 205 -3.59 -3.57 2.16
C GLU A 205 -4.05 -4.81 1.36
N ALA A 206 -3.16 -5.46 0.62
CA ALA A 206 -3.47 -6.67 -0.15
C ALA A 206 -4.05 -7.78 0.74
N VAL A 207 -3.48 -7.99 1.93
CA VAL A 207 -3.96 -8.96 2.92
C VAL A 207 -5.29 -8.53 3.54
N LYS A 208 -5.49 -7.24 3.86
CA LYS A 208 -6.78 -6.72 4.34
C LYS A 208 -7.87 -6.92 3.29
N ASN A 209 -7.58 -6.64 2.02
CA ASN A 209 -8.51 -6.80 0.91
C ASN A 209 -8.87 -8.28 0.65
N ALA A 210 -7.91 -9.20 0.77
CA ALA A 210 -8.17 -10.63 0.70
C ALA A 210 -9.10 -11.10 1.83
N LEU A 211 -8.83 -10.67 3.07
CA LEU A 211 -9.53 -11.14 4.27
C LEU A 211 -10.87 -10.45 4.55
N ALA A 212 -11.16 -9.31 3.92
CA ALA A 212 -12.44 -8.61 4.03
C ALA A 212 -13.63 -9.31 3.34
N GLY A 213 -13.39 -10.49 2.74
CA GLY A 213 -14.33 -11.16 1.84
C GLY A 213 -14.18 -10.60 0.44
N GLY A 214 -13.56 -11.38 -0.46
CA GLY A 214 -13.15 -10.95 -1.80
C GLY A 214 -14.29 -10.61 -2.77
N THR A 215 -15.02 -9.52 -2.53
CA THR A 215 -15.95 -8.87 -3.47
C THR A 215 -15.96 -7.33 -3.30
N ALA A 216 -14.78 -6.71 -3.25
CA ALA A 216 -14.63 -5.26 -3.41
C ALA A 216 -13.24 -4.98 -4.01
N GLY A 217 -13.18 -4.67 -5.32
CA GLY A 217 -11.90 -4.47 -6.02
C GLY A 217 -11.66 -5.37 -7.23
N ALA A 218 -12.64 -6.17 -7.65
CA ALA A 218 -12.70 -6.63 -9.04
C ALA A 218 -13.05 -5.44 -9.96
N LYS A 219 -12.08 -4.54 -10.14
CA LYS A 219 -11.93 -3.88 -11.43
C LYS A 219 -11.33 -4.95 -12.33
N GLU A 220 -12.15 -5.47 -13.24
CA GLU A 220 -11.68 -6.36 -14.29
C GLU A 220 -10.59 -5.61 -15.08
N GLU A 221 -9.33 -5.99 -14.88
CA GLU A 221 -8.47 -6.16 -16.04
C GLU A 221 -8.67 -7.59 -16.53
N PRO A 222 -8.80 -7.79 -17.86
CA PRO A 222 -9.17 -9.08 -18.41
C PRO A 222 -8.11 -10.14 -18.13
N ALA A 223 -8.53 -11.40 -18.14
CA ALA A 223 -7.62 -12.53 -18.12
C ALA A 223 -6.58 -12.43 -19.23
N GLU A 224 -5.46 -13.14 -19.04
CA GLU A 224 -4.37 -13.33 -19.98
C GLU A 224 -4.86 -13.99 -21.30
N GLU A 225 -5.48 -13.19 -22.17
CA GLU A 225 -5.76 -13.55 -23.55
C GLU A 225 -4.57 -13.17 -24.44
N ALA A 226 -4.42 -13.91 -25.54
CA ALA A 226 -3.29 -13.73 -26.45
C ALA A 226 -3.22 -12.29 -26.97
N VAL A 227 -2.00 -11.76 -27.06
CA VAL A 227 -1.70 -10.48 -27.71
C VAL A 227 -2.26 -10.46 -29.15
N GLU A 228 -3.46 -9.89 -29.31
CA GLU A 228 -3.86 -9.35 -30.60
C GLU A 228 -3.01 -8.11 -30.90
N GLU A 229 -2.57 -8.03 -32.14
CA GLU A 229 -1.71 -6.98 -32.66
C GLU A 229 -2.50 -5.66 -32.63
N VAL A 230 -2.16 -4.76 -31.70
CA VAL A 230 -2.80 -3.44 -31.61
C VAL A 230 -2.37 -2.63 -32.84
N GLU A 231 -3.17 -2.68 -33.90
CA GLU A 231 -3.00 -1.82 -35.07
C GLU A 231 -3.21 -0.36 -34.62
N PHE A 232 -2.10 0.38 -34.46
CA PHE A 232 -2.16 1.81 -34.19
C PHE A 232 -2.72 2.51 -35.44
N ILE A 233 -3.76 3.33 -35.30
CA ILE A 233 -4.34 4.03 -36.44
C ILE A 233 -3.43 5.20 -36.85
N ASP A 234 -3.15 5.32 -38.14
CA ASP A 234 -2.31 6.37 -38.72
C ASP A 234 -2.83 7.77 -38.42
N GLY A 235 -1.98 8.60 -37.80
CA GLY A 235 -2.36 9.94 -37.37
C GLY A 235 -1.29 10.66 -36.56
N VAL A 236 -1.65 11.86 -36.08
CA VAL A 236 -0.84 12.63 -35.13
C VAL A 236 -1.77 13.04 -34.00
N TYR A 237 -1.48 12.57 -32.79
CA TYR A 237 -2.33 12.65 -31.62
C TYR A 237 -1.64 13.40 -30.50
N GLU A 238 -2.37 14.16 -29.70
CA GLU A 238 -1.85 14.76 -28.47
C GLU A 238 -2.57 14.14 -27.27
N GLY A 239 -1.80 13.87 -26.21
CA GLY A 239 -2.31 13.26 -24.98
C GLY A 239 -1.64 13.86 -23.76
N ALA A 240 -2.37 13.93 -22.66
CA ALA A 240 -1.90 14.44 -21.39
C ALA A 240 -2.26 13.46 -20.27
N ALA A 241 -1.41 13.34 -19.26
CA ALA A 241 -1.69 12.64 -18.01
C ALA A 241 -0.82 13.19 -16.87
N GLU A 242 -1.28 12.98 -15.63
CA GLU A 242 -0.57 13.40 -14.42
C GLU A 242 0.75 12.62 -14.25
N GLY A 243 1.86 13.34 -14.10
CA GLY A 243 3.18 12.83 -13.73
C GLY A 243 3.48 13.02 -12.24
N PHE A 244 4.76 12.98 -11.85
CA PHE A 244 5.17 13.18 -10.46
C PHE A 244 5.05 14.64 -9.99
N HIS A 245 5.23 15.61 -10.91
CA HIS A 245 5.29 17.05 -10.61
C HIS A 245 4.40 17.91 -11.52
N GLY A 246 3.36 17.32 -12.11
CA GLY A 246 2.37 17.97 -12.96
C GLY A 246 2.08 17.16 -14.22
N ASP A 247 1.27 17.72 -15.11
CA ASP A 247 0.90 17.03 -16.36
C ASP A 247 2.12 16.82 -17.27
N ILE A 248 2.24 15.61 -17.82
CA ILE A 248 3.09 15.29 -18.96
C ILE A 248 2.22 15.33 -20.21
N LYS A 249 2.57 16.19 -21.17
CA LYS A 249 1.92 16.30 -22.48
C LYS A 249 2.82 15.71 -23.54
N VAL A 250 2.28 14.80 -24.34
CA VAL A 250 2.98 14.15 -25.44
C VAL A 250 2.22 14.32 -26.75
N LYS A 251 2.97 14.27 -27.84
CA LYS A 251 2.49 14.19 -29.20
C LYS A 251 3.02 12.91 -29.85
N VAL A 252 2.10 12.06 -30.30
CA VAL A 252 2.38 10.73 -30.82
C VAL A 252 2.06 10.71 -32.30
N GLU A 253 3.02 10.30 -33.13
CA GLU A 253 2.84 10.10 -34.57
C GLU A 253 2.78 8.60 -34.88
N VAL A 254 1.75 8.21 -35.62
CA VAL A 254 1.55 6.85 -36.12
C VAL A 254 1.53 6.86 -37.65
N LYS A 255 2.25 5.93 -38.28
CA LYS A 255 2.22 5.69 -39.74
C LYS A 255 2.37 4.21 -40.06
N ASP A 256 1.68 3.76 -41.10
CA ASP A 256 1.65 2.37 -41.57
C ASP A 256 1.42 1.37 -40.41
N GLY A 257 0.52 1.71 -39.47
CA GLY A 257 0.19 0.88 -38.30
C GLY A 257 1.15 0.99 -37.12
N LYS A 258 2.11 1.93 -37.13
CA LYS A 258 3.27 1.92 -36.22
C LYS A 258 3.57 3.26 -35.55
N LEU A 259 3.99 3.21 -34.30
CA LEU A 259 4.56 4.36 -33.57
C LEU A 259 5.84 4.83 -34.26
N VAL A 260 5.84 6.06 -34.77
CA VAL A 260 6.97 6.70 -35.46
C VAL A 260 7.70 7.68 -34.55
N SER A 261 6.95 8.47 -33.77
CA SER A 261 7.53 9.41 -32.81
C SER A 261 6.62 9.61 -31.59
N ILE A 262 7.26 9.90 -30.46
CA ILE A 262 6.63 10.34 -29.22
C ILE A 262 7.44 11.56 -28.76
N GLU A 263 6.88 12.75 -28.97
CA GLU A 263 7.48 14.05 -28.65
C GLU A 263 6.88 14.57 -27.34
N VAL A 264 7.68 14.76 -26.30
CA VAL A 264 7.22 15.38 -25.05
C VAL A 264 7.15 16.89 -25.25
N LEU A 265 5.94 17.44 -25.19
CA LEU A 265 5.67 18.86 -25.42
C LEU A 265 5.85 19.71 -24.15
N GLU A 266 5.47 19.16 -23.01
CA GLU A 266 5.46 19.84 -21.71
C GLU A 266 5.52 18.78 -20.59
N HIS A 267 6.30 19.01 -19.54
CA HIS A 267 6.28 18.20 -18.33
C HIS A 267 6.74 19.01 -17.10
N GLY A 268 6.24 18.66 -15.91
CA GLY A 268 6.68 19.22 -14.64
C GLY A 268 7.82 18.45 -13.95
N GLU A 269 8.22 17.31 -14.52
CA GLU A 269 9.05 16.30 -13.83
C GLU A 269 10.43 16.76 -13.35
N THR A 270 11.01 16.01 -12.40
CA THR A 270 12.32 16.30 -11.79
C THR A 270 13.45 16.32 -12.82
N GLU A 271 14.08 17.49 -13.02
CA GLU A 271 15.26 17.72 -13.87
C GLU A 271 16.31 16.60 -13.73
N GLY A 272 16.69 15.99 -14.85
CA GLY A 272 17.70 14.93 -14.96
C GLY A 272 17.22 13.52 -14.58
N LEU A 273 16.07 13.37 -13.92
CA LEU A 273 15.48 12.06 -13.56
C LEU A 273 14.23 11.77 -14.39
N GLY A 274 13.29 12.72 -14.39
CA GLY A 274 12.10 12.69 -15.23
C GLY A 274 12.50 12.70 -16.71
N ASP A 275 13.27 13.70 -17.13
CA ASP A 275 13.70 13.89 -18.52
C ASP A 275 14.29 12.62 -19.15
N VAL A 276 15.12 11.89 -18.38
CA VAL A 276 15.74 10.63 -18.79
C VAL A 276 14.70 9.53 -18.90
N ALA A 277 13.83 9.37 -17.90
CA ALA A 277 12.75 8.38 -17.94
C ALA A 277 11.78 8.62 -19.12
N LEU A 278 11.33 9.86 -19.31
CA LEU A 278 10.45 10.26 -20.41
C LEU A 278 11.08 9.97 -21.78
N THR A 279 12.38 10.26 -21.94
CA THR A 279 13.12 10.01 -23.19
C THR A 279 13.34 8.52 -23.45
N GLU A 280 13.82 7.77 -22.44
CA GLU A 280 14.08 6.33 -22.58
C GLU A 280 12.81 5.53 -22.84
N LEU A 281 11.71 5.83 -22.12
CA LEU A 281 10.44 5.14 -22.32
C LEU A 281 9.82 5.47 -23.68
N SER A 282 9.88 6.72 -24.14
CA SER A 282 9.45 7.10 -25.50
C SER A 282 10.16 6.24 -26.56
N ASN A 283 11.49 6.12 -26.45
CA ASN A 283 12.28 5.30 -27.36
C ASN A 283 11.94 3.81 -27.24
N ALA A 284 11.77 3.28 -26.03
CA ALA A 284 11.42 1.87 -25.80
C ALA A 284 10.02 1.52 -26.35
N MET A 285 9.05 2.45 -26.26
CA MET A 285 7.71 2.26 -26.82
C MET A 285 7.74 2.20 -28.36
N ILE A 286 8.54 3.07 -28.99
CA ILE A 286 8.76 3.08 -30.44
C ILE A 286 9.52 1.82 -30.89
N GLU A 287 10.54 1.38 -30.15
CA GLU A 287 11.31 0.18 -30.49
C GLU A 287 10.48 -1.10 -30.35
N LYS A 288 9.77 -1.25 -29.22
CA LYS A 288 8.95 -2.44 -28.92
C LYS A 288 7.55 -2.40 -29.56
N GLN A 289 7.15 -1.28 -30.15
CA GLN A 289 5.80 -1.02 -30.69
C GLN A 289 4.68 -1.32 -29.68
N THR A 290 4.89 -0.94 -28.41
CA THR A 290 3.92 -1.11 -27.32
C THR A 290 4.05 0.00 -26.29
N VAL A 291 2.94 0.39 -25.68
CA VAL A 291 2.92 1.30 -24.53
C VAL A 291 3.30 0.61 -23.21
N ALA A 292 3.17 -0.71 -23.15
CA ALA A 292 3.49 -1.54 -21.99
C ALA A 292 4.99 -1.86 -21.94
N VAL A 293 5.80 -0.84 -21.65
CA VAL A 293 7.25 -0.94 -21.43
C VAL A 293 7.59 -0.85 -19.96
N ASP A 294 8.72 -1.42 -19.54
CA ASP A 294 9.15 -1.38 -18.15
C ASP A 294 9.47 0.05 -17.69
N GLY A 295 9.03 0.41 -16.48
CA GLY A 295 9.28 1.73 -15.90
C GLY A 295 10.74 1.94 -15.49
N LYS A 296 11.22 3.19 -15.53
CA LYS A 296 12.58 3.52 -15.09
C LYS A 296 12.66 3.52 -13.57
N THR A 297 13.56 2.70 -13.01
CA THR A 297 13.81 2.63 -11.56
C THR A 297 14.09 4.01 -10.98
N GLY A 298 13.35 4.39 -9.93
CA GLY A 298 13.44 5.71 -9.29
C GLY A 298 12.58 6.81 -9.92
N ALA A 299 12.01 6.58 -11.10
CA ALA A 299 11.11 7.50 -11.81
C ALA A 299 9.74 6.85 -12.11
N THR A 300 9.21 6.07 -11.17
CA THR A 300 7.98 5.27 -11.32
C THR A 300 6.76 6.11 -11.70
N TYR A 301 6.55 7.24 -11.02
CA TYR A 301 5.43 8.15 -11.32
C TYR A 301 5.58 8.83 -12.69
N SER A 302 6.78 9.29 -13.04
CA SER A 302 7.10 9.82 -14.38
C SER A 302 6.84 8.78 -15.48
N SER A 303 7.20 7.52 -15.20
CA SER A 303 7.04 6.38 -16.11
C SER A 303 5.56 6.05 -16.34
N LYS A 304 4.78 5.90 -15.27
CA LYS A 304 3.32 5.71 -15.34
C LYS A 304 2.63 6.90 -16.01
N GLY A 305 3.09 8.13 -15.74
CA GLY A 305 2.56 9.35 -16.34
C GLY A 305 2.76 9.42 -17.86
N ILE A 306 3.95 9.14 -18.39
CA ILE A 306 4.16 9.13 -19.85
C ILE A 306 3.42 7.97 -20.54
N GLN A 307 3.38 6.79 -19.92
CA GLN A 307 2.54 5.68 -20.39
C GLN A 307 1.08 6.10 -20.52
N ALA A 308 0.52 6.71 -19.48
CA ALA A 308 -0.85 7.22 -19.48
C ALA A 308 -1.06 8.34 -20.51
N ALA A 309 -0.11 9.26 -20.70
CA ALA A 309 -0.19 10.32 -21.69
C ALA A 309 -0.20 9.79 -23.13
N VAL A 310 0.67 8.81 -23.44
CA VAL A 310 0.71 8.12 -24.75
C VAL A 310 -0.56 7.29 -24.96
N ILE A 311 -1.03 6.57 -23.93
CA ILE A 311 -2.30 5.85 -23.96
C ILE A 311 -3.47 6.81 -24.23
N ASN A 312 -3.48 8.00 -23.62
CA ASN A 312 -4.53 9.00 -23.84
C ASN A 312 -4.48 9.61 -25.24
N ALA A 313 -3.29 9.83 -25.79
CA ALA A 313 -3.11 10.24 -27.20
C ALA A 313 -3.71 9.19 -28.15
N LEU A 314 -3.34 7.91 -27.98
CA LEU A 314 -3.78 6.81 -28.83
C LEU A 314 -5.27 6.45 -28.63
N LYS A 315 -5.82 6.64 -27.44
CA LYS A 315 -7.27 6.47 -27.16
C LYS A 315 -8.17 7.51 -27.83
N SER A 316 -7.62 8.61 -28.36
CA SER A 316 -8.43 9.68 -28.96
C SER A 316 -9.25 9.23 -30.19
N GLU A 317 -8.90 8.12 -30.83
CA GLU A 317 -9.65 7.49 -31.93
C GLU A 317 -10.89 6.67 -31.45
N ALA A 318 -10.97 6.29 -30.17
CA ALA A 318 -12.14 5.58 -29.64
C ALA A 318 -13.41 6.46 -29.53
N MET A 319 -13.27 7.79 -29.64
CA MET A 319 -14.39 8.75 -29.57
C MET A 319 -14.70 9.41 -30.92
N ALA A 320 -13.77 9.43 -31.88
CA ALA A 320 -13.94 10.13 -33.16
C ALA A 320 -15.05 9.54 -34.07
N THR A 321 -15.45 8.29 -33.85
CA THR A 321 -16.55 7.63 -34.59
C THR A 321 -17.95 7.93 -34.02
N ALA A 322 -18.06 8.58 -32.86
CA ALA A 322 -19.35 8.84 -32.19
C ALA A 322 -20.02 10.17 -32.57
N GLU A 323 -19.25 11.21 -32.94
CA GLU A 323 -19.79 12.57 -33.17
C GLU A 323 -20.17 12.89 -34.64
N ALA A 324 -20.08 11.91 -35.54
CA ALA A 324 -20.38 12.10 -36.96
C ALA A 324 -21.89 12.20 -37.31
N THR A 325 -22.78 12.22 -36.30
CA THR A 325 -24.23 12.40 -36.48
C THR A 325 -24.86 13.41 -35.51
N ASP A 326 -24.43 14.68 -35.57
CA ASP A 326 -25.41 15.73 -35.88
C ASP A 326 -24.81 16.98 -36.55
N LYS A 327 -25.58 17.60 -37.44
CA LYS A 327 -25.23 18.79 -38.25
C LYS A 327 -26.22 19.91 -37.89
N LYS A 328 -25.94 21.21 -37.93
CA LYS A 328 -24.76 22.00 -38.36
C LYS A 328 -25.03 23.48 -38.04
N ALA A 329 -23.98 24.21 -37.62
CA ALA A 329 -23.74 25.66 -37.72
C ALA A 329 -24.77 26.69 -37.19
N GLU A 330 -24.25 27.68 -36.45
CA GLU A 330 -24.16 29.04 -37.00
C GLU A 330 -22.83 29.70 -36.58
N GLU A 331 -22.19 30.45 -37.50
CA GLU A 331 -20.95 31.22 -37.23
C GLU A 331 -21.30 32.60 -36.65
N VAL A 332 -20.33 33.30 -36.03
CA VAL A 332 -19.81 34.63 -36.50
C VAL A 332 -18.93 35.35 -35.46
N LYS A 333 -17.69 35.64 -35.90
CA LYS A 333 -16.75 36.74 -35.57
C LYS A 333 -16.27 37.04 -34.13
N VAL A 334 -14.94 37.19 -34.10
CA VAL A 334 -14.09 37.90 -33.14
C VAL A 334 -14.36 39.40 -33.12
N GLU A 335 -14.34 40.03 -31.93
CA GLU A 335 -13.74 41.36 -31.73
C GLU A 335 -13.32 41.60 -30.26
N ASP A 336 -12.17 42.25 -30.05
CA ASP A 336 -11.57 42.57 -28.76
C ASP A 336 -12.41 43.52 -27.88
N LYS A 337 -12.36 43.31 -26.55
CA LYS A 337 -12.30 44.43 -25.57
C LYS A 337 -11.79 44.05 -24.17
N LYS A 338 -11.23 45.08 -23.52
CA LYS A 338 -10.33 45.06 -22.36
C LYS A 338 -11.06 45.50 -21.08
N GLU A 339 -10.67 44.92 -19.93
CA GLU A 339 -10.97 45.32 -18.52
C GLU A 339 -12.46 45.32 -18.11
N GLU A 340 -12.88 44.91 -16.90
CA GLU A 340 -12.29 45.11 -15.57
C GLU A 340 -12.43 43.88 -14.65
N ALA A 341 -11.52 43.75 -13.68
CA ALA A 341 -11.65 42.84 -12.54
C ALA A 341 -12.36 43.53 -11.36
N LYS A 342 -13.05 42.74 -10.51
CA LYS A 342 -13.52 43.19 -9.19
C LYS A 342 -13.01 42.27 -8.08
N GLU A 343 -12.40 42.89 -7.08
CA GLU A 343 -12.12 42.35 -5.75
C GLU A 343 -13.45 41.96 -5.04
N GLU A 344 -13.50 41.10 -4.03
CA GLU A 344 -12.82 41.11 -2.72
C GLU A 344 -12.85 39.69 -2.07
N PRO A 345 -12.26 39.42 -0.88
CA PRO A 345 -11.15 40.10 -0.18
C PRO A 345 -10.00 39.15 0.22
N LYS A 346 -8.78 39.69 0.41
CA LYS A 346 -7.68 38.99 1.09
C LYS A 346 -7.92 38.88 2.60
N LYS A 347 -7.52 37.75 3.21
CA LYS A 347 -7.32 37.65 4.67
C LYS A 347 -5.98 37.00 5.04
N GLU A 348 -5.02 37.89 5.29
CA GLU A 348 -3.87 37.77 6.21
C GLU A 348 -3.10 36.43 6.30
N GLU A 349 -1.98 36.36 5.58
CA GLU A 349 -0.82 35.56 5.96
C GLU A 349 -0.16 36.15 7.23
N PRO A 350 0.35 35.34 8.17
CA PRO A 350 1.16 35.84 9.28
C PRO A 350 2.52 36.35 8.77
N LYS A 351 2.94 37.51 9.30
CA LYS A 351 4.10 38.29 8.83
C LYS A 351 5.41 37.50 8.84
N LYS A 352 6.24 37.77 7.81
CA LYS A 352 7.70 37.64 7.90
C LYS A 352 8.22 38.34 9.15
N GLU A 353 8.89 37.59 10.02
CA GLU A 353 9.81 38.16 11.00
C GLU A 353 11.20 38.22 10.35
N GLU A 354 11.71 39.44 10.12
CA GLU A 354 13.05 39.64 9.56
C GLU A 354 14.14 39.27 10.59
N ALA A 355 14.51 37.99 10.62
CA ALA A 355 15.74 37.55 11.24
C ALA A 355 16.95 38.00 10.38
N LYS A 356 17.58 39.10 10.83
CA LYS A 356 18.92 39.61 10.53
C LYS A 356 19.84 38.66 9.71
N PRO A 357 20.53 39.15 8.66
CA PRO A 357 21.35 38.31 7.79
C PRO A 357 22.38 37.51 8.58
N ALA A 358 22.30 36.17 8.45
CA ALA A 358 23.32 35.27 8.95
C ALA A 358 24.63 35.53 8.19
N GLU A 359 25.67 35.84 8.95
CA GLU A 359 27.02 36.13 8.45
C GLU A 359 27.58 34.92 7.67
N PRO A 360 28.28 35.12 6.55
CA PRO A 360 28.87 34.00 5.81
C PRO A 360 29.89 33.29 6.69
N ALA A 361 29.63 32.02 7.02
CA ALA A 361 30.53 31.18 7.79
C ALA A 361 31.86 31.02 7.01
N LYS A 362 32.87 31.79 7.39
CA LYS A 362 34.21 31.72 6.81
C LYS A 362 34.81 30.33 7.01
N ALA A 363 35.15 29.68 5.91
CA ALA A 363 36.23 28.70 5.88
C ALA A 363 37.58 29.44 6.00
N ASP A 364 37.87 30.03 7.16
CA ASP A 364 39.23 30.46 7.52
C ASP A 364 39.85 29.34 8.38
N GLY A 365 40.93 28.72 7.91
CA GLY A 365 41.68 27.73 8.70
C GLY A 365 42.02 26.41 8.00
N PHE A 366 41.65 26.22 6.73
CA PHE A 366 42.16 25.10 5.94
C PHE A 366 43.54 25.40 5.35
N LYS A 367 44.42 24.41 5.37
CA LYS A 367 45.72 24.40 4.69
C LYS A 367 45.49 24.20 3.19
N ASP A 368 46.22 24.95 2.38
CA ASP A 368 46.23 24.78 0.92
C ASP A 368 46.79 23.41 0.55
N GLY A 369 46.17 22.76 -0.42
CA GLY A 369 46.52 21.39 -0.79
C GLY A 369 45.38 20.65 -1.50
N THR A 370 45.60 19.36 -1.74
CA THR A 370 44.62 18.47 -2.37
C THR A 370 44.41 17.26 -1.47
N TYR A 371 43.16 17.02 -1.10
CA TYR A 371 42.77 16.03 -0.10
C TYR A 371 41.75 15.07 -0.70
N VAL A 372 41.88 13.78 -0.41
CA VAL A 372 40.95 12.74 -0.87
C VAL A 372 40.24 12.17 0.34
N GLY A 373 38.91 12.26 0.35
CA GLY A 373 38.06 11.67 1.36
C GLY A 373 37.21 10.57 0.76
N LYS A 374 36.94 9.54 1.55
CA LYS A 374 36.19 8.35 1.16
C LYS A 374 35.02 8.14 2.11
N ALA A 375 33.90 7.66 1.58
CA ALA A 375 32.74 7.24 2.35
C ALA A 375 31.96 6.16 1.58
N GLU A 376 31.07 5.46 2.28
CA GLU A 376 30.12 4.53 1.70
C GLU A 376 28.93 5.31 1.10
N GLY A 377 28.55 4.94 -0.13
CA GLY A 377 27.36 5.39 -0.84
C GLY A 377 26.34 4.25 -0.96
N PHE A 378 25.43 4.32 -1.92
CA PHE A 378 24.32 3.37 -2.04
C PHE A 378 24.74 2.01 -2.64
N TYR A 379 25.56 2.00 -3.70
CA TYR A 379 26.07 0.76 -4.34
C TYR A 379 27.55 0.46 -4.07
N GLY A 380 28.28 1.37 -3.42
CA GLY A 380 29.71 1.20 -3.19
C GLY A 380 30.36 2.45 -2.63
N ASN A 381 31.68 2.54 -2.74
CA ASN A 381 32.40 3.64 -2.12
C ASN A 381 32.49 4.86 -3.04
N ILE A 382 32.25 6.05 -2.47
CA ILE A 382 32.47 7.34 -3.12
C ILE A 382 33.79 7.91 -2.60
N GLU A 383 34.69 8.28 -3.52
CA GLU A 383 35.96 8.95 -3.25
C GLU A 383 35.94 10.36 -3.88
N MET A 384 35.93 11.38 -3.03
CA MET A 384 35.89 12.78 -3.42
C MET A 384 37.24 13.46 -3.20
N LYS A 385 37.68 14.23 -4.19
CA LYS A 385 38.93 14.98 -4.18
C LYS A 385 38.62 16.47 -4.05
N VAL A 386 39.03 17.06 -2.92
CA VAL A 386 38.83 18.48 -2.62
C VAL A 386 40.17 19.20 -2.73
N THR A 387 40.21 20.31 -3.47
CA THR A 387 41.38 21.19 -3.57
C THR A 387 41.12 22.49 -2.82
N ILE A 388 42.05 22.86 -1.95
CA ILE A 388 42.05 24.10 -1.18
C ILE A 388 43.14 25.03 -1.72
N ALA A 389 42.78 26.29 -2.00
CA ALA A 389 43.70 27.34 -2.38
C ALA A 389 43.30 28.67 -1.72
N GLY A 390 44.25 29.38 -1.11
CA GLY A 390 43.97 30.58 -0.31
C GLY A 390 43.03 30.32 0.87
N GLY A 391 43.10 29.12 1.47
CA GLY A 391 42.24 28.66 2.57
C GLY A 391 40.81 28.27 2.18
N LYS A 392 40.43 28.36 0.90
CA LYS A 392 39.07 28.13 0.39
C LYS A 392 38.99 26.91 -0.53
N ILE A 393 37.82 26.30 -0.63
CA ILE A 393 37.51 25.24 -1.60
C ILE A 393 37.60 25.85 -3.00
N SER A 394 38.68 25.56 -3.72
CA SER A 394 38.88 26.01 -5.09
C SER A 394 38.33 25.02 -6.12
N ASP A 395 38.29 23.73 -5.77
CA ASP A 395 37.76 22.69 -6.64
C ASP A 395 37.29 21.45 -5.87
N VAL A 396 36.29 20.75 -6.39
CA VAL A 396 35.81 19.46 -5.89
C VAL A 396 35.55 18.55 -7.09
N THR A 397 36.22 17.41 -7.13
CA THR A 397 36.13 16.44 -8.22
C THR A 397 35.90 15.03 -7.69
N ILE A 398 35.29 14.19 -8.53
CA ILE A 398 35.05 12.77 -8.24
C ILE A 398 36.33 12.02 -8.62
N ASN A 399 36.93 11.28 -7.68
CA ASN A 399 38.11 10.46 -7.93
C ASN A 399 37.72 9.02 -8.31
N LYS A 400 36.75 8.46 -7.58
CA LYS A 400 36.08 7.20 -7.89
C LYS A 400 34.66 7.24 -7.31
N MET A 401 33.69 6.64 -7.98
CA MET A 401 32.40 6.30 -7.39
C MET A 401 31.90 5.00 -8.00
N ASP A 402 31.25 4.17 -7.19
CA ASP A 402 30.46 3.02 -7.64
C ASP A 402 29.03 3.30 -7.13
N GLU A 403 28.15 3.83 -8.00
CA GLU A 403 26.85 4.45 -7.65
C GLU A 403 25.78 4.19 -8.71
N THR A 404 24.51 4.52 -8.42
CA THR A 404 23.43 4.45 -9.42
C THR A 404 23.67 5.41 -10.59
N GLU A 405 23.61 4.89 -11.81
CA GLU A 405 23.61 5.68 -13.04
C GLU A 405 22.30 6.48 -13.16
N GLY A 406 22.41 7.79 -13.42
CA GLY A 406 21.30 8.73 -13.53
C GLY A 406 20.78 9.31 -12.21
N ILE A 407 21.10 8.70 -11.07
CA ILE A 407 20.61 9.12 -9.74
C ILE A 407 21.78 9.48 -8.83
N GLY A 408 22.55 8.49 -8.40
CA GLY A 408 23.66 8.65 -7.48
C GLY A 408 24.79 9.46 -8.09
N ASP A 409 25.14 9.21 -9.35
CA ASP A 409 26.19 9.94 -10.05
C ASP A 409 25.83 11.42 -10.28
N VAL A 410 24.58 11.72 -10.67
CA VAL A 410 24.03 13.08 -10.81
C VAL A 410 24.03 13.78 -9.45
N ALA A 411 23.60 13.10 -8.39
CA ALA A 411 23.59 13.65 -7.05
C ALA A 411 25.00 13.96 -6.54
N VAL A 412 25.97 13.05 -6.71
CA VAL A 412 27.38 13.25 -6.34
C VAL A 412 27.98 14.44 -7.09
N LYS A 413 27.72 14.60 -8.40
CA LYS A 413 28.14 15.75 -9.20
C LYS A 413 27.57 17.08 -8.64
N LYS A 414 26.25 17.14 -8.44
CA LYS A 414 25.55 18.35 -7.94
C LYS A 414 25.93 18.68 -6.49
N ILE A 415 26.28 17.70 -5.66
CA ILE A 415 26.88 17.89 -4.33
C ILE A 415 28.29 18.49 -4.42
N ALA A 416 29.14 18.04 -5.36
CA ALA A 416 30.48 18.60 -5.58
C ALA A 416 30.43 20.07 -6.03
N GLU A 417 29.52 20.39 -6.96
CA GLU A 417 29.26 21.76 -7.40
C GLU A 417 28.77 22.65 -6.26
N ASN A 418 27.81 22.17 -5.46
CA ASN A 418 27.32 22.88 -4.28
C ASN A 418 28.42 23.13 -3.24
N ALA A 419 29.31 22.16 -2.99
CA ALA A 419 30.44 22.29 -2.07
C ALA A 419 31.38 23.43 -2.48
N LYS A 420 31.68 23.51 -3.79
CA LYS A 420 32.53 24.54 -4.40
C LYS A 420 31.83 25.91 -4.40
N ALA A 421 30.58 25.97 -4.84
CA ALA A 421 29.80 27.22 -4.95
C ALA A 421 29.49 27.85 -3.59
N LYS A 422 29.13 27.04 -2.59
CA LYS A 422 28.83 27.49 -1.22
C LYS A 422 30.09 27.55 -0.32
N ASN A 423 31.25 27.11 -0.80
CA ASN A 423 32.53 27.03 -0.07
C ASN A 423 32.38 26.36 1.33
N THR A 424 31.68 25.23 1.39
CA THR A 424 31.33 24.56 2.65
C THR A 424 31.24 23.04 2.48
N GLY A 425 31.54 22.30 3.56
CA GLY A 425 31.24 20.87 3.68
C GLY A 425 29.89 20.57 4.36
N ASN A 426 29.20 21.60 4.87
CA ASN A 426 27.83 21.47 5.38
C ASN A 426 26.86 21.71 4.23
N LEU A 427 26.34 20.61 3.69
CA LEU A 427 25.54 20.55 2.48
C LEU A 427 24.31 19.70 2.78
N ASP A 428 23.21 20.04 2.10
CA ASP A 428 21.94 19.32 2.17
C ASP A 428 21.97 18.13 1.20
N THR A 429 21.24 17.06 1.53
CA THR A 429 21.06 15.90 0.63
C THR A 429 20.12 16.25 -0.53
N ILE A 430 20.30 15.60 -1.67
CA ILE A 430 19.39 15.76 -2.82
C ILE A 430 18.23 14.77 -2.69
N SER A 431 17.00 15.28 -2.90
CA SER A 431 15.78 14.46 -2.84
C SER A 431 15.85 13.30 -3.85
N GLY A 432 15.33 12.13 -3.47
CA GLY A 432 15.43 10.90 -4.27
C GLY A 432 16.81 10.22 -4.26
N ALA A 433 17.88 10.89 -3.80
CA ALA A 433 19.25 10.37 -3.80
C ALA A 433 19.93 10.49 -2.41
N THR A 434 19.17 10.29 -1.34
CA THR A 434 19.59 10.59 0.05
C THR A 434 20.85 9.83 0.48
N VAL A 435 20.97 8.54 0.15
CA VAL A 435 22.11 7.70 0.55
C VAL A 435 23.39 8.12 -0.18
N SER A 436 23.34 8.16 -1.52
CA SER A 436 24.45 8.62 -2.37
C SER A 436 24.89 10.05 -2.04
N SER A 437 23.93 10.94 -1.76
CA SER A 437 24.19 12.31 -1.28
C SER A 437 24.92 12.29 0.07
N THR A 438 24.46 11.49 1.02
CA THR A 438 25.08 11.37 2.35
C THR A 438 26.51 10.83 2.25
N GLY A 439 26.75 9.85 1.38
CA GLY A 439 28.08 9.35 1.06
C GLY A 439 28.98 10.46 0.48
N ALA A 440 28.54 11.17 -0.56
CA ALA A 440 29.29 12.27 -1.17
C ALA A 440 29.63 13.39 -0.17
N ILE A 441 28.66 13.82 0.64
CA ILE A 441 28.84 14.83 1.68
C ILE A 441 29.84 14.36 2.74
N THR A 442 29.76 13.09 3.14
CA THR A 442 30.68 12.48 4.11
C THR A 442 32.09 12.36 3.55
N ALA A 443 32.25 11.97 2.28
CA ALA A 443 33.53 11.94 1.60
C ALA A 443 34.16 13.35 1.51
N ILE A 444 33.37 14.39 1.18
CA ILE A 444 33.84 15.79 1.18
C ILE A 444 34.23 16.24 2.60
N LYS A 445 33.44 15.93 3.64
CA LYS A 445 33.79 16.22 5.04
C LYS A 445 35.08 15.50 5.48
N ASN A 446 35.30 14.26 5.02
CA ASN A 446 36.51 13.48 5.26
C ASN A 446 37.74 14.02 4.52
N ALA A 447 37.57 14.68 3.37
CA ALA A 447 38.65 15.40 2.70
C ALA A 447 38.97 16.71 3.44
N LEU A 448 37.95 17.49 3.81
CA LEU A 448 38.09 18.75 4.53
C LEU A 448 38.67 18.59 5.95
N SER A 449 38.42 17.47 6.63
CA SER A 449 39.02 17.21 7.94
C SER A 449 40.54 17.04 7.89
N GLN A 450 41.09 16.52 6.78
CA GLN A 450 42.54 16.40 6.55
C GLN A 450 43.21 17.75 6.24
N ALA A 451 42.43 18.75 5.83
CA ALA A 451 42.92 20.10 5.54
C ALA A 451 43.06 21.00 6.78
N LYS A 452 42.66 20.55 7.98
CA LYS A 452 42.77 21.32 9.24
C LYS A 452 44.18 21.25 9.83
#